data_AF-A0A397AYU4-F1
#
_entry.id   AF-A0A397AYU4-F1
#
_cell.length_a   1.000
_cell.length_b   1.000
_cell.length_c   1.000
_cell.angle_alpha   90.00
_cell.angle_beta   90.00
_cell.angle_gamma   90.00
#
_symmetry.space_group_name_H-M   'P 1'
#
loop_
_entity.id
_entity.type
_entity.pdbx_description
1 polymer ?
#
loop_
_entity_poly.entity_id
_entity_poly.type
_entity_poly.pdbx_seq_one_letter_code
_entity_poly.pdbx_strand_id
1 'polypeptide(L)'
;MQRTLRQSRQSGALNLSARDLKDIPKAVFFPNMHMESDEQHWECRDLVKLDLSYNDLVAVPADVEQLQALTWLKLKQNQLTDIPPQLASLTSLVYLDLSKYD
;
A
#
# COMPACT_ATOMS: atom_id res chain seq x y z
N MET A 1 -0.27 -12.02 -6.65
CA MET A 1 -0.59 -10.58 -6.65
C MET A 1 -2.06 -10.32 -6.97
N GLN A 2 -2.60 -10.76 -8.12
CA GLN A 2 -4.01 -10.51 -8.52
C GLN A 2 -5.05 -10.88 -7.44
N ARG A 3 -4.97 -12.11 -6.89
CA ARG A 3 -5.87 -12.54 -5.80
C ARG A 3 -5.84 -11.62 -4.58
N THR A 4 -4.67 -11.13 -4.20
CA THR A 4 -4.50 -10.25 -3.04
C THR A 4 -5.11 -8.88 -3.29
N LEU A 5 -5.00 -8.34 -4.52
CA LEU A 5 -5.61 -7.08 -4.92
C LEU A 5 -7.15 -7.20 -4.98
N ARG A 6 -7.68 -8.33 -5.45
CA ARG A 6 -9.13 -8.62 -5.41
C ARG A 6 -9.66 -8.61 -3.97
N GLN A 7 -8.93 -9.23 -3.04
CA GLN A 7 -9.29 -9.21 -1.63
C GLN A 7 -9.19 -7.82 -1.00
N SER A 8 -8.21 -7.00 -1.39
CA SER A 8 -8.10 -5.64 -0.89
C SER A 8 -9.23 -4.76 -1.38
N ARG A 9 -9.71 -4.94 -2.62
CA ARG A 9 -10.90 -4.23 -3.13
C ARG A 9 -12.17 -4.54 -2.35
N GLN A 10 -12.29 -5.72 -1.75
CA GLN A 10 -13.45 -6.08 -0.92
C GLN A 10 -13.32 -5.60 0.55
N SER A 11 -12.09 -5.56 1.07
CA SER A 11 -11.83 -5.31 2.49
C SER A 11 -11.35 -3.89 2.80
N GLY A 12 -10.83 -3.16 1.82
CA GLY A 12 -10.07 -1.93 2.01
C GLY A 12 -8.71 -2.15 2.69
N ALA A 13 -8.24 -3.39 2.79
CA ALA A 13 -6.98 -3.72 3.44
C ALA A 13 -6.09 -4.59 2.53
N LEU A 14 -4.82 -4.20 2.40
CA LEU A 14 -3.83 -4.93 1.63
C LEU A 14 -2.65 -5.28 2.52
N ASN A 15 -2.40 -6.58 2.67
CA ASN A 15 -1.24 -7.10 3.38
C ASN A 15 -0.26 -7.72 2.39
N LEU A 16 0.90 -7.08 2.27
CA LEU A 16 2.05 -7.49 1.47
C LEU A 16 3.32 -7.61 2.34
N SER A 17 3.16 -7.84 3.64
CA SER A 17 4.29 -8.08 4.53
C SER A 17 4.99 -9.42 4.25
N ALA A 18 6.30 -9.48 4.50
CA ALA A 18 7.12 -10.68 4.31
C ALA A 18 6.99 -11.30 2.90
N ARG A 19 7.18 -10.47 1.88
CA ARG A 19 7.05 -10.85 0.45
C ARG A 19 8.34 -10.67 -0.34
N ASP A 20 9.46 -10.41 0.33
CA ASP A 20 10.77 -10.14 -0.27
C ASP A 20 10.71 -9.02 -1.34
N LEU A 21 9.83 -8.03 -1.13
CA LEU A 21 9.65 -6.93 -2.07
C LEU A 21 10.83 -5.97 -1.98
N LYS A 22 11.45 -5.69 -3.12
CA LYS A 22 12.46 -4.63 -3.27
C LYS A 22 11.85 -3.30 -3.71
N ASP A 23 10.71 -3.39 -4.41
CA ASP A 23 9.93 -2.26 -4.88
C ASP A 23 8.45 -2.49 -4.60
N ILE A 24 7.70 -1.40 -4.39
CA ILE A 24 6.25 -1.48 -4.24
C ILE A 24 5.62 -1.63 -5.63
N PRO A 25 4.86 -2.72 -5.89
CA PRO A 25 4.21 -2.91 -7.19
C PRO A 25 3.25 -1.76 -7.52
N LYS A 26 3.31 -1.21 -8.74
CA LYS A 26 2.42 -0.11 -9.16
C LYS A 26 0.92 -0.38 -8.94
N ALA A 27 0.52 -1.65 -9.04
CA ALA A 27 -0.86 -2.07 -8.81
C ALA A 27 -1.36 -1.82 -7.37
N VAL A 28 -0.47 -1.56 -6.40
CA VAL A 28 -0.85 -1.12 -5.04
C VAL A 28 -1.47 0.27 -5.07
N PHE A 29 -0.91 1.19 -5.87
CA PHE A 29 -1.37 2.59 -5.99
C PHE A 29 -2.57 2.73 -6.93
N PHE A 30 -2.73 1.77 -7.84
CA PHE A 30 -3.84 1.71 -8.80
C PHE A 30 -4.58 0.38 -8.70
N PRO A 31 -5.24 0.09 -7.55
CA PRO A 31 -5.83 -1.23 -7.29
C PRO A 31 -6.94 -1.61 -8.26
N ASN A 32 -7.52 -0.65 -9.00
CA ASN A 32 -8.61 -0.87 -9.95
C ASN A 32 -8.15 -0.99 -11.41
N MET A 33 -6.85 -0.85 -11.71
CA MET A 33 -6.33 -0.83 -13.10
C MET A 33 -6.37 -2.21 -13.79
N HIS A 34 -6.55 -3.29 -13.03
CA HIS A 34 -6.58 -4.68 -13.52
C HIS A 34 -7.67 -5.49 -12.83
N MET A 35 -8.91 -5.02 -12.93
CA MET A 35 -10.08 -5.74 -12.43
C MET A 35 -10.43 -6.91 -13.35
N GLU A 36 -10.85 -8.02 -12.74
CA GLU A 36 -11.39 -9.17 -13.46
C GLU A 36 -12.78 -8.84 -14.03
N SER A 37 -13.21 -9.57 -15.06
CA SER A 37 -14.46 -9.28 -15.78
C SER A 37 -15.72 -9.40 -14.93
N ASP A 38 -15.65 -10.12 -13.81
CA ASP A 38 -16.72 -10.30 -12.83
C ASP A 38 -16.74 -9.21 -11.74
N GLU A 39 -15.73 -8.34 -11.67
CA GLU A 39 -15.65 -7.30 -10.65
C GLU A 39 -16.28 -5.99 -11.12
N GLN A 40 -17.12 -5.40 -10.27
CA GLN A 40 -17.73 -4.11 -10.53
C GLN A 40 -17.04 -3.00 -9.74
N HIS A 41 -16.72 -1.90 -10.42
CA HIS A 41 -16.01 -0.78 -9.79
C HIS A 41 -16.77 -0.20 -8.59
N TRP A 42 -18.10 -0.16 -8.64
CA TRP A 42 -18.94 0.33 -7.54
C TRP A 42 -18.98 -0.60 -6.31
N GLU A 43 -18.50 -1.84 -6.42
CA GLU A 43 -18.38 -2.78 -5.29
C GLU A 43 -17.01 -2.68 -4.61
N CYS A 44 -16.06 -1.97 -5.22
CA CYS A 44 -14.71 -1.83 -4.71
C CYS A 44 -14.66 -0.77 -3.61
N ARG A 45 -13.91 -1.09 -2.56
CA ARG A 45 -13.55 -0.17 -1.48
C ARG A 45 -12.19 0.42 -1.76
N ASP A 46 -12.03 1.68 -1.40
CA ASP A 46 -10.72 2.33 -1.37
C ASP A 46 -9.79 1.61 -0.40
N LEU A 47 -8.48 1.70 -0.66
CA LEU A 47 -7.47 1.13 0.21
C LEU A 47 -7.28 2.01 1.44
N VAL A 48 -7.68 1.49 2.61
CA VAL A 48 -7.67 2.18 3.90
C VAL A 48 -6.50 1.72 4.78
N LYS A 49 -6.05 0.47 4.62
CA LYS A 49 -4.94 -0.12 5.39
C LYS A 49 -3.95 -0.81 4.47
N LEU A 50 -2.67 -0.47 4.59
CA LEU A 50 -1.59 -1.07 3.83
C LEU A 50 -0.47 -1.54 4.77
N ASP A 51 -0.16 -2.82 4.71
CA ASP A 51 0.98 -3.40 5.42
C ASP A 51 2.03 -3.89 4.43
N LEU A 52 3.18 -3.22 4.43
CA LEU A 52 4.37 -3.53 3.64
C LEU A 52 5.55 -3.91 4.55
N SER A 53 5.28 -4.26 5.81
CA SER A 53 6.33 -4.56 6.78
C SER A 53 7.18 -5.77 6.38
N TYR A 54 8.40 -5.86 6.88
CA TYR A 54 9.28 -7.02 6.66
C TYR A 54 9.52 -7.28 5.17
N ASN A 55 9.96 -6.25 4.44
CA ASN A 55 10.38 -6.35 3.05
C ASN A 55 11.76 -5.67 2.89
N ASP A 56 12.28 -5.61 1.68
CA ASP A 56 13.56 -4.98 1.33
C ASP A 56 13.36 -3.64 0.61
N LEU A 57 12.27 -2.92 0.90
CA LEU A 57 11.96 -1.66 0.23
C LEU A 57 13.00 -0.59 0.59
N VAL A 58 13.59 0.03 -0.42
CA VAL A 58 14.58 1.11 -0.24
C VAL A 58 13.96 2.51 -0.34
N ALA A 59 12.80 2.62 -0.99
CA ALA A 59 12.06 3.87 -1.14
C ALA A 59 10.56 3.62 -1.23
N VAL A 60 9.77 4.66 -0.93
CA VAL A 60 8.35 4.72 -1.27
C VAL A 60 8.22 5.64 -2.49
N PRO A 61 7.54 5.21 -3.58
CA PRO A 61 7.39 6.03 -4.78
C PRO A 61 6.38 7.15 -4.57
N ALA A 62 6.47 8.20 -5.40
CA ALA A 62 5.56 9.35 -5.38
C ALA A 62 4.09 8.96 -5.58
N ASP A 63 3.83 7.87 -6.32
CA ASP A 63 2.50 7.30 -6.56
C ASP A 63 1.73 6.96 -5.25
N VAL A 64 2.40 6.95 -4.09
CA VAL A 64 1.75 6.83 -2.79
C VAL A 64 0.66 7.87 -2.58
N GLU A 65 0.78 9.07 -3.18
CA GLU A 65 -0.24 10.12 -3.15
C GLU A 65 -1.61 9.69 -3.71
N GLN A 66 -1.68 8.62 -4.51
CA GLN A 66 -2.95 8.12 -5.04
C GLN A 66 -3.81 7.45 -3.96
N LEU A 67 -3.22 7.08 -2.81
CA LEU A 67 -3.90 6.38 -1.71
C LEU A 67 -4.60 7.35 -0.74
N GLN A 68 -5.44 8.25 -1.24
CA GLN A 68 -6.05 9.33 -0.45
C GLN A 68 -6.93 8.87 0.73
N ALA A 69 -7.50 7.66 0.65
CA ALA A 69 -8.28 7.05 1.72
C ALA A 69 -7.44 6.30 2.77
N LEU A 70 -6.11 6.23 2.59
CA LEU A 70 -5.24 5.45 3.46
C LEU A 70 -5.18 6.08 4.84
N THR A 71 -5.59 5.31 5.85
CA THR A 71 -5.56 5.73 7.26
C THR A 71 -4.42 5.10 8.03
N TRP A 72 -3.90 3.98 7.53
CA TRP A 72 -2.94 3.16 8.25
C TRP A 72 -1.91 2.57 7.30
N LEU A 73 -0.65 2.95 7.49
CA LEU A 73 0.48 2.50 6.70
C LEU A 73 1.56 1.90 7.59
N LYS A 74 1.91 0.64 7.34
CA LYS A 74 3.08 0.00 7.94
C LYS A 74 4.17 -0.26 6.92
N LEU A 75 5.36 0.24 7.21
CA LEU A 75 6.60 0.04 6.46
C LEU A 75 7.72 -0.47 7.39
N LYS A 76 7.36 -0.91 8.59
CA LYS A 76 8.26 -1.45 9.60
C LYS A 76 9.17 -2.52 9.02
N GLN A 77 10.44 -2.53 9.42
CA GLN A 77 11.44 -3.43 8.90
C GLN A 77 11.51 -3.45 7.37
N ASN A 78 11.92 -2.30 6.84
CA ASN A 78 12.36 -2.12 5.47
C ASN A 78 13.72 -1.42 5.44
N GLN A 79 14.31 -1.29 4.26
CA GLN A 79 15.59 -0.63 4.02
C GLN A 79 15.42 0.84 3.59
N LEU A 80 14.28 1.46 3.94
CA LEU A 80 13.97 2.84 3.58
C LEU A 80 15.07 3.79 4.05
N THR A 81 15.58 4.60 3.12
CA THR A 81 16.56 5.65 3.37
C THR A 81 15.93 7.04 3.38
N ASP A 82 14.79 7.20 2.72
CA ASP A 82 14.07 8.46 2.61
C ASP A 82 12.55 8.21 2.53
N ILE A 83 11.78 9.25 2.82
CA ILE A 83 10.31 9.28 2.73
C ILE A 83 9.91 10.37 1.73
N PRO A 84 9.15 10.04 0.67
CA PRO A 84 8.78 11.01 -0.35
C PRO A 84 7.90 12.12 0.25
N PRO A 85 8.05 13.39 -0.18
CA PRO A 85 7.19 14.48 0.28
C PRO A 85 5.71 14.25 -0.06
N GLN A 86 5.42 13.43 -1.08
CA GLN A 86 4.09 12.97 -1.45
C GLN A 86 3.36 12.24 -0.31
N LEU A 87 4.07 11.65 0.65
CA LEU A 87 3.42 11.04 1.81
C LEU A 87 2.64 12.06 2.63
N ALA A 88 3.06 13.33 2.63
CA ALA A 88 2.34 14.42 3.31
C ALA A 88 0.99 14.77 2.65
N SER A 89 0.74 14.32 1.42
CA SER A 89 -0.57 14.47 0.76
C SER A 89 -1.63 13.52 1.33
N LEU A 90 -1.23 12.51 2.10
CA LEU A 90 -2.13 11.52 2.69
C LEU A 90 -2.82 12.09 3.94
N THR A 91 -3.75 13.03 3.71
CA THR A 91 -4.45 13.75 4.78
C THR A 91 -5.30 12.86 5.69
N SER A 92 -5.70 11.67 5.21
CA SER A 92 -6.43 10.67 5.99
C SER A 92 -5.52 9.80 6.88
N LEU A 93 -4.20 9.87 6.73
CA LEU A 93 -3.27 8.98 7.41
C LEU A 93 -3.19 9.31 8.90
N VAL A 94 -3.63 8.39 9.75
CA VAL A 94 -3.61 8.54 11.22
C VAL A 94 -2.55 7.68 11.89
N TYR A 95 -2.00 6.69 11.17
CA TYR A 95 -0.97 5.81 11.68
C TYR A 95 0.08 5.51 10.62
N LEU A 96 1.34 5.73 10.98
CA LEU A 96 2.51 5.43 10.18
C LEU A 96 3.55 4.72 11.04
N ASP A 97 3.94 3.50 10.65
CA ASP A 97 5.01 2.75 11.31
C ASP A 97 6.22 2.62 10.37
N LEU A 98 7.32 3.28 10.74
CA LEU A 98 8.61 3.22 10.07
C LEU A 98 9.68 2.53 10.93
N SER A 99 9.27 1.85 12.01
CA SER A 99 10.23 1.31 13.00
C SER A 99 11.17 0.27 12.40
N LYS A 100 12.39 0.24 12.93
CA LYS A 100 13.37 -0.84 12.73
C LYS A 100 13.68 -1.43 14.12
N TYR A 101 13.87 -2.74 14.17
CA TYR A 101 14.47 -3.42 15.32
C TYR A 101 15.90 -3.76 14.97
N ASP A 102 16.81 -3.39 15.85
CA ASP A 102 18.21 -3.83 15.86
C ASP A 102 18.35 -5.21 16.53
#